data_AF-A0A847I7R0-F1
#
_entry.id   AF-A0A847I7R0-F1
#
_cell.length_a   1.000
_cell.length_b   1.000
_cell.length_c   1.000
_cell.angle_alpha   90.00
_cell.angle_beta   90.00
_cell.angle_gamma   90.00
#
_symmetry.space_group_name_H-M   'P 1'
#
loop_
_entity.id
_entity.type
_entity.pdbx_description
1 polymer ?
#
loop_
_entity_poly.entity_id
_entity_poly.type
_entity_poly.pdbx_seq_one_letter_code
_entity_poly.pdbx_strand_id
1 'polypeptide(L)'
;MPNFFTDNADIRFLFDHIDLATLARIQEDDFADARRSPSNGDPGPFDYAPADAADAIDNYRRILEIAGQIAGEIIAPRAEQIDEEGNTLNEDG
;
A
#
# COMPACT_ATOMS: atom_id res chain seq x y z
N MET A 1 -9.73 -16.82 4.57
CA MET A 1 -8.49 -16.69 3.78
C MET A 1 -7.50 -15.95 4.67
N PRO A 2 -6.30 -16.48 4.93
CA PRO A 2 -5.31 -15.82 5.79
C PRO A 2 -4.97 -14.43 5.25
N ASN A 3 -5.02 -13.41 6.10
CA ASN A 3 -4.62 -12.07 5.73
C ASN A 3 -3.93 -11.38 6.89
N PHE A 4 -2.62 -11.19 6.77
CA PHE A 4 -1.79 -10.70 7.88
C PHE A 4 -2.05 -9.23 8.26
N PHE A 5 -2.84 -8.49 7.47
CA PHE A 5 -3.34 -7.18 7.87
C PHE A 5 -4.64 -7.31 8.67
N THR A 6 -5.68 -7.96 8.12
CA THR A 6 -7.00 -8.04 8.78
C THR A 6 -7.00 -8.94 10.00
N ASP A 7 -6.11 -9.93 10.06
CA ASP A 7 -5.99 -10.88 11.16
C ASP A 7 -5.06 -10.37 12.27
N ASN A 8 -4.42 -9.20 12.08
CA ASN A 8 -3.52 -8.58 13.06
C ASN A 8 -4.21 -7.41 13.79
N ALA A 9 -4.65 -7.66 15.02
CA ALA A 9 -5.35 -6.69 15.83
C ALA A 9 -4.52 -5.42 16.12
N ASP A 10 -3.20 -5.53 16.28
CA ASP A 10 -2.34 -4.40 16.61
C ASP A 10 -2.18 -3.46 15.41
N ILE A 11 -1.98 -4.01 14.21
CA ILE A 11 -1.89 -3.21 12.97
C ILE A 11 -3.24 -2.53 12.70
N ARG A 12 -4.35 -3.25 12.86
CA ARG A 12 -5.71 -2.68 12.74
C ARG A 12 -5.93 -1.58 13.77
N PHE A 13 -5.52 -1.79 15.02
CA PHE A 13 -5.61 -0.78 16.07
C PHE A 13 -4.85 0.48 15.69
N LEU A 14 -3.59 0.37 15.27
CA LEU A 14 -2.81 1.54 14.85
C LEU A 14 -3.45 2.24 13.65
N PHE A 15 -3.89 1.50 12.63
CA PHE A 15 -4.54 2.05 11.46
C PHE A 15 -5.79 2.86 11.83
N ASP A 16 -6.59 2.35 12.77
CA ASP A 16 -7.85 2.99 13.15
C ASP A 16 -7.67 4.15 14.16
N HIS A 17 -6.51 4.30 14.81
CA HIS A 17 -6.28 5.29 15.88
C HIS A 17 -5.21 6.36 15.56
N ILE A 18 -4.37 6.14 14.55
CA ILE A 18 -3.46 7.18 14.05
C ILE A 18 -4.27 8.23 13.28
N ASP A 19 -3.86 9.50 13.37
CA ASP A 19 -4.43 10.57 12.54
C ASP A 19 -3.92 10.46 11.08
N LEU A 20 -4.45 9.45 10.37
CA LEU A 20 -4.15 9.19 8.98
C LEU A 20 -4.59 10.35 8.07
N ALA A 21 -5.58 11.14 8.48
CA ALA A 21 -6.04 12.26 7.66
C ALA A 21 -4.98 13.37 7.60
N THR A 22 -4.32 13.66 8.73
CA THR A 22 -3.19 14.58 8.76
C THR A 22 -1.99 14.03 8.00
N LEU A 23 -1.68 12.74 8.15
CA LEU A 23 -0.59 12.11 7.39
C LEU A 23 -0.86 12.14 5.88
N ALA A 24 -2.07 11.81 5.44
CA ALA A 24 -2.47 11.83 4.03
C ALA A 24 -2.34 13.24 3.43
N ARG A 25 -2.75 14.29 4.17
CA ARG A 25 -2.55 15.68 3.71
C ARG A 25 -1.07 16.01 3.50
N ILE A 26 -0.20 15.59 4.41
CA ILE A 26 1.24 15.85 4.28
C ILE A 26 1.85 15.04 3.11
N GLN A 27 1.46 13.77 2.99
CA GLN A 27 2.02 12.84 2.00
C GLN A 27 1.60 13.20 0.56
N GLU A 28 0.36 13.66 0.39
CA GLU A 28 -0.22 13.99 -0.93
C GLU A 28 -0.12 15.48 -1.28
N ASP A 29 0.71 16.26 -0.56
CA ASP A 29 0.84 17.72 -0.71
C ASP A 29 -0.52 18.44 -0.74
N ASP A 30 -1.29 18.21 0.33
CA ASP A 30 -2.68 18.60 0.49
C ASP A 30 -3.60 18.12 -0.66
N PHE A 31 -3.28 17.07 -1.41
CA PHE A 31 -3.97 16.61 -2.63
C PHE A 31 -3.83 17.58 -3.82
N ALA A 32 -2.68 18.25 -3.94
CA ALA A 32 -2.41 19.17 -5.05
C ALA A 32 -2.55 18.50 -6.41
N ASP A 33 -2.13 17.25 -6.52
CA ASP A 33 -2.14 16.43 -7.74
C ASP A 33 -3.54 16.15 -8.28
N ALA A 34 -4.54 16.01 -7.41
CA ALA A 34 -5.95 15.89 -7.79
C ALA A 34 -6.61 17.24 -8.14
N ARG A 35 -5.99 18.37 -7.76
CA ARG A 35 -6.51 19.73 -8.00
C ARG A 35 -5.79 20.51 -9.09
N ARG A 36 -4.78 19.91 -9.73
CA ARG A 36 -4.01 20.59 -10.78
C ARG A 36 -4.96 21.06 -11.88
N SER A 37 -4.83 22.33 -12.25
CA SER A 37 -5.53 22.87 -13.41
C SER A 37 -4.69 22.63 -14.66
N PRO A 38 -5.29 22.22 -15.78
CA PRO A 38 -4.58 22.19 -17.06
C PRO A 38 -4.01 23.57 -17.36
N SER A 39 -2.69 23.66 -17.61
CA SER A 39 -2.04 24.89 -18.06
C SER A 39 -0.80 24.58 -18.89
N ASN A 40 -0.59 25.31 -20.00
CA ASN A 40 0.59 25.24 -20.87
C ASN A 40 1.30 23.87 -20.97
N GLY A 41 0.58 22.83 -21.39
CA GLY A 41 1.13 21.48 -21.60
C GLY A 41 0.97 20.50 -20.43
N ASP A 42 0.43 20.93 -19.29
CA ASP A 42 0.05 20.06 -18.18
C ASP A 42 -1.29 19.35 -18.49
N PRO A 43 -1.36 18.00 -18.43
CA PRO A 43 -2.58 17.23 -18.67
C PRO A 43 -3.73 17.52 -17.67
N GLY A 44 -3.46 18.21 -16.55
CA GLY A 44 -4.44 18.47 -15.51
C GLY A 44 -4.32 17.45 -14.36
N PRO A 45 -5.41 17.15 -13.63
CA PRO A 45 -5.32 16.26 -12.47
C PRO A 45 -4.93 14.85 -12.89
N PHE A 46 -4.13 14.17 -12.08
CA PHE A 46 -3.78 12.78 -12.32
C PHE A 46 -4.93 11.86 -11.93
N ASP A 47 -5.33 10.96 -12.83
CA ASP A 47 -6.44 10.02 -12.60
C ASP A 47 -6.21 9.06 -11.41
N TYR A 48 -4.95 8.87 -11.01
CA TYR A 48 -4.57 8.01 -9.88
C TYR A 48 -4.42 8.76 -8.56
N ALA A 49 -4.43 10.10 -8.58
CA ALA A 49 -4.20 10.89 -7.38
C ALA A 49 -5.44 10.85 -6.48
N PRO A 50 -5.28 10.63 -5.15
CA PRO A 50 -6.40 10.65 -4.24
C PRO A 50 -7.03 12.04 -4.19
N ALA A 51 -8.37 12.09 -4.22
CA ALA A 51 -9.11 13.35 -4.24
C ALA A 51 -9.08 14.08 -2.89
N ASP A 52 -9.09 13.31 -1.80
CA ASP A 52 -9.09 13.80 -0.43
C ASP A 52 -8.54 12.75 0.55
N ALA A 53 -8.55 13.08 1.85
CA ALA A 53 -8.01 12.22 2.88
C ALA A 53 -8.80 10.91 3.05
N ALA A 54 -10.11 10.91 2.82
CA ALA A 54 -10.91 9.70 2.93
C ALA A 54 -10.58 8.73 1.80
N ASP A 55 -10.40 9.25 0.57
CA ASP A 55 -9.96 8.48 -0.59
C ASP A 55 -8.55 7.91 -0.40
N ALA A 56 -7.59 8.72 0.06
CA ALA A 56 -6.25 8.25 0.38
C ALA A 56 -6.25 7.14 1.44
N ILE A 57 -7.02 7.30 2.53
CA ILE A 57 -7.12 6.30 3.60
C ILE A 57 -7.77 5.00 3.09
N ASP A 58 -8.79 5.10 2.24
CA ASP A 58 -9.39 3.92 1.61
C ASP A 58 -8.37 3.18 0.74
N ASN A 59 -7.58 3.92 -0.05
CA ASN A 59 -6.49 3.36 -0.85
C ASN A 59 -5.43 2.68 0.03
N TYR A 60 -5.02 3.30 1.14
CA TYR A 60 -4.10 2.68 2.10
C TYR A 60 -4.65 1.37 2.66
N ARG A 61 -5.94 1.34 3.05
CA ARG A 61 -6.58 0.11 3.53
C ARG A 61 -6.56 -0.99 2.46
N ARG A 62 -6.95 -0.68 1.22
CA ARG A 62 -6.97 -1.66 0.11
C ARG A 62 -5.58 -2.23 -0.17
N ILE A 63 -4.55 -1.38 -0.19
CA ILE A 63 -3.17 -1.83 -0.39
C ILE A 63 -2.73 -2.76 0.75
N LEU A 64 -3.04 -2.42 2.00
CA LEU A 64 -2.71 -3.27 3.15
C LEU A 64 -3.49 -4.60 3.14
N GLU A 65 -4.73 -4.61 2.69
CA GLU A 65 -5.50 -5.84 2.50
C GLU A 65 -4.86 -6.75 1.43
N ILE A 66 -4.48 -6.19 0.28
CA ILE A 66 -3.77 -6.94 -0.78
C ILE A 66 -2.42 -7.46 -0.26
N ALA A 67 -1.62 -6.60 0.38
CA ALA A 67 -0.32 -6.99 0.92
C ALA A 67 -0.45 -8.08 1.99
N GLY A 68 -1.43 -7.94 2.89
CA GLY A 68 -1.72 -8.94 3.92
C GLY A 68 -2.18 -10.28 3.35
N GLN A 69 -2.96 -10.27 2.27
CA GLN A 69 -3.35 -11.49 1.56
C GLN A 69 -2.16 -12.15 0.87
N ILE A 70 -1.34 -11.39 0.12
CA ILE A 70 -0.12 -11.93 -0.52
C ILE A 70 0.80 -12.53 0.53
N ALA A 71 0.98 -11.84 1.67
CA ALA A 71 1.78 -12.34 2.77
C ALA A 71 1.23 -13.66 3.33
N GLY A 72 -0.07 -13.75 3.59
CA GLY A 72 -0.71 -14.93 4.18
C GLY A 72 -0.87 -16.12 3.23
N GLU A 73 -1.18 -15.88 1.96
CA GLU A 73 -1.53 -16.94 1.00
C GLU A 73 -0.38 -17.34 0.08
N ILE A 74 0.52 -16.40 -0.25
CA ILE A 74 1.59 -16.64 -1.21
C ILE A 74 2.93 -16.82 -0.48
N ILE A 75 3.29 -15.88 0.38
CA ILE A 75 4.63 -15.85 0.99
C ILE A 75 4.73 -16.86 2.13
N ALA A 76 3.87 -16.76 3.14
CA ALA A 76 3.93 -17.59 4.35
C ALA A 76 4.03 -19.11 4.10
N PRO A 77 3.21 -19.75 3.24
CA PRO A 77 3.31 -21.20 3.02
C PRO A 77 4.57 -21.63 2.26
N ARG A 78 5.30 -20.70 1.62
CA ARG A 78 6.54 -20.99 0.88
C ARG A 78 7.79 -20.60 1.65
N ALA A 79 7.65 -19.81 2.72
CA ALA A 79 8.77 -19.22 3.44
C ALA A 79 9.74 -20.28 3.99
N GLU A 80 9.23 -21.36 4.57
CA GLU A 80 10.04 -22.47 5.11
C GLU A 80 10.82 -23.17 4.00
N GLN A 81 10.14 -23.60 2.93
CA GLN A 81 10.78 -24.26 1.79
C GLN A 81 11.85 -23.38 1.13
N ILE A 82 11.57 -22.10 0.93
CA ILE A 82 12.53 -21.16 0.31
C ILE A 82 13.78 -21.00 1.19
N ASP A 83 13.61 -20.97 2.51
CA ASP A 83 14.74 -20.90 3.45
C ASP A 83 15.60 -22.18 3.43
N GLU A 84 14.95 -23.34 3.36
CA GLU A 84 15.63 -24.65 3.24
C GLU A 84 16.39 -24.81 1.92
N GLU A 85 15.79 -24.40 0.80
CA GLU A 85 16.39 -24.53 -0.54
C GLU A 85 17.58 -23.57 -0.74
N GLY A 86 17.45 -22.33 -0.25
CA GLY A 86 18.44 -21.28 -0.47
C GLY A 86 18.61 -20.91 -1.96
N ASN A 87 19.66 -20.15 -2.26
CA ASN A 87 19.96 -19.72 -3.63
C ASN A 87 21.16 -20.49 -4.20
N THR A 88 21.10 -20.82 -5.50
CA THR A 88 22.23 -21.36 -6.27
C THR A 88 22.68 -20.36 -7.33
N LEU A 89 23.99 -20.13 -7.44
CA LEU A 89 24.55 -19.35 -8.55
C LEU A 89 24.56 -20.21 -9.82
N ASN A 90 23.97 -19.71 -10.89
CA ASN A 90 23.94 -20.38 -12.18
C ASN A 90 25.22 -20.10 -12.99
N GLU A 91 25.47 -20.88 -14.04
CA GLU A 91 26.68 -20.75 -14.86
C GLU A 91 26.77 -19.41 -15.62
N ASP A 92 25.63 -18.74 -15.84
CA ASP A 92 25.53 -17.44 -16.52
C ASP A 92 25.75 -16.22 -15.60
N GLY A 93 25.93 -16.44 -14.29
CA GLY A 93 26.15 -15.39 -13.29
C GLY A 93 24.86 -14.68 -12.89
#